data_AF-A0A7C4GW97-F1
#
_entry.id   AF-A0A7C4GW97-F1
#
_cell.length_a   1.000
_cell.length_b   1.000
_cell.length_c   1.000
_cell.angle_alpha   90.00
_cell.angle_beta   90.00
_cell.angle_gamma   90.00
#
_symmetry.space_group_name_H-M   'P 1'
#
loop_
_entity.id
_entity.type
_entity.pdbx_description
1 polymer ?
#
loop_
_entity_poly.entity_id
_entity_poly.type
_entity_poly.pdbx_seq_one_letter_code
_entity_poly.pdbx_strand_id
1 'polypeptide(L)'
;VKQLLEEACSNLAVPLPKILKGVKGLTNEMKMPEIIEKGILRAKYDLSVYKDGTIRFDATNAPLTHFKPAEIGVPVEKLVQLGYRHDIYGKPLTSPDQICELKIQDIVIPVKCAEYFVRVANFLDELLVKVYGLPPYYNVKNIDDLVGHLVVGLAPHTLVGVLGRIIGFTNLNVCYAHPVWHSAKRRDCDGDEDALMLALDTLLNFSRKYLPAQIGGIMDAPLFIIPVVHPKEVQRQAHDFDVAKEYPPEFYEKTWQKAEAKQVSPLIDLIDYRLGTEAQFEGFYYTVPVSNVNVGVEESAYKRFKTMMDKLSGQLSLAEKIAAVNARKVALKVLVKHFIRDIAGNLRAFSTQAFRCKACNKRFRRLPLQGRCSECGGELTLTVYRGGIEKYLEAAEHIIRKYGLPKYYAQRIALVRDEINALFENKKPRQISLTDFAG
;
A
#
# COMPACT_ATOMS: atom_id res chain seq x y z
N VAL A 1 7.46 30.58 17.70
CA VAL A 1 7.06 29.15 17.64
C VAL A 1 6.82 28.57 19.03
N LYS A 2 7.80 28.63 19.95
CA LYS A 2 7.62 28.07 21.31
C LYS A 2 6.43 28.67 22.08
N GLN A 3 6.31 30.00 22.09
CA GLN A 3 5.17 30.72 22.69
C GLN A 3 3.83 30.30 22.08
N LEU A 4 3.71 30.33 20.74
CA LEU A 4 2.49 29.88 20.05
C LEU A 4 2.08 28.44 20.42
N LEU A 5 3.07 27.56 20.63
CA LEU A 5 2.82 26.16 20.97
C LEU A 5 2.40 26.01 22.45
N GLU A 6 3.01 26.80 23.35
CA GLU A 6 2.62 26.87 24.77
C GLU A 6 1.21 27.46 24.94
N GLU A 7 0.87 28.53 24.20
CA GLU A 7 -0.47 29.12 24.15
C GLU A 7 -1.52 28.12 23.62
N ALA A 8 -1.23 27.45 22.49
CA ALA A 8 -2.14 26.45 21.92
C ALA A 8 -2.34 25.24 22.87
N CYS A 9 -1.29 24.78 23.55
CA CYS A 9 -1.40 23.72 24.56
C CYS A 9 -2.24 24.17 25.77
N SER A 10 -2.11 25.43 26.19
CA SER A 10 -2.88 26.02 27.28
C SER A 10 -4.35 26.14 26.92
N ASN A 11 -4.67 26.62 25.71
CA ASN A 11 -6.04 26.71 25.19
C ASN A 11 -6.70 25.34 25.08
N LEU A 12 -5.95 24.31 24.67
CA LEU A 12 -6.45 22.95 24.56
C LEU A 12 -6.47 22.19 25.89
N ALA A 13 -5.84 22.70 26.95
CA ALA A 13 -5.56 21.97 28.18
C ALA A 13 -4.93 20.58 27.90
N VAL A 14 -3.91 20.54 27.03
CA VAL A 14 -3.16 19.32 26.64
C VAL A 14 -1.68 19.51 26.98
N PRO A 15 -0.97 18.48 27.48
CA PRO A 15 0.46 18.59 27.74
C PRO A 15 1.26 18.85 26.46
N LEU A 16 2.39 19.54 26.61
CA LEU A 16 3.31 19.80 25.51
C LEU A 16 3.80 18.47 24.88
N PRO A 17 3.59 18.23 23.58
CA PRO A 17 4.05 17.00 22.95
C PRO A 17 5.58 16.96 22.91
N LYS A 18 6.17 15.78 23.12
CA LYS A 18 7.63 15.58 23.06
C LYS A 18 8.22 15.96 21.70
N ILE A 19 7.48 15.64 20.62
CA ILE A 19 7.88 15.91 19.25
C ILE A 19 6.63 16.31 18.48
N LEU A 20 6.67 17.47 17.80
CA LEU A 20 5.68 17.87 16.81
C LEU A 20 6.37 18.00 15.46
N LYS A 21 6.09 17.06 14.54
CA LYS A 21 6.68 17.07 13.19
C LYS A 21 5.90 18.05 12.32
N GLY A 22 6.57 19.10 11.85
CA GLY A 22 6.04 20.02 10.84
C GLY A 22 6.56 19.70 9.43
N VAL A 23 6.08 20.49 8.46
CA VAL A 23 6.62 20.47 7.09
C VAL A 23 7.86 21.36 6.99
N LYS A 24 8.82 21.00 6.12
CA LYS A 24 10.01 21.83 5.87
C LYS A 24 9.68 23.19 5.24
N GLY A 25 8.58 23.25 4.50
CA GLY A 25 8.07 24.45 3.87
C GLY A 25 6.71 24.14 3.25
N LEU A 26 5.82 25.13 3.24
CA LEU A 26 4.49 24.98 2.65
C LEU A 26 4.59 24.95 1.13
N THR A 27 3.89 24.03 0.50
CA THR A 27 3.90 23.82 -0.97
C THR A 27 2.62 24.30 -1.65
N ASN A 28 1.60 24.67 -0.86
CA ASN A 28 0.39 25.32 -1.35
C ASN A 28 0.68 26.73 -1.90
N GLU A 29 -0.26 27.22 -2.70
CA GLU A 29 -0.17 28.51 -3.39
C GLU A 29 -0.14 29.67 -2.39
N MET A 30 -1.11 29.71 -1.47
CA MET A 30 -1.25 30.82 -0.51
C MET A 30 -0.31 30.74 0.70
N LYS A 31 0.53 29.70 0.82
CA LYS A 31 1.38 29.47 2.01
C LYS A 31 0.59 29.54 3.32
N MET A 32 -0.67 29.13 3.28
CA MET A 32 -1.55 29.11 4.45
C MET A 32 -1.24 27.86 5.27
N PRO A 33 -0.77 27.99 6.52
CA PRO A 33 -0.56 26.84 7.39
C PRO A 33 -1.90 26.31 7.93
N GLU A 34 -1.89 25.04 8.34
CA GLU A 34 -2.93 24.51 9.21
C GLU A 34 -2.77 25.05 10.64
N ILE A 35 -3.86 25.15 11.39
CA ILE A 35 -3.84 25.56 12.80
C ILE A 35 -3.02 24.58 13.65
N ILE A 36 -2.26 25.10 14.61
CA ILE A 36 -1.29 24.32 15.39
C ILE A 36 -2.01 23.34 16.33
N GLU A 37 -3.19 23.72 16.79
CA GLU A 37 -4.06 22.94 17.67
C GLU A 37 -4.35 21.56 17.09
N LYS A 38 -4.67 21.49 15.78
CA LYS A 38 -4.85 20.21 15.06
C LYS A 38 -3.57 19.39 15.08
N GLY A 39 -2.42 20.01 14.88
CA GLY A 39 -1.11 19.36 14.95
C GLY A 39 -0.81 18.76 16.33
N ILE A 40 -1.10 19.52 17.40
CA ILE A 40 -0.92 19.06 18.79
C ILE A 40 -1.82 17.86 19.09
N LEU A 41 -3.09 17.93 18.71
CA LEU A 41 -4.03 16.83 18.90
C LEU A 41 -3.64 15.60 18.07
N ARG A 42 -3.22 15.75 16.81
CA ARG A 42 -2.70 14.62 16.02
C ARG A 42 -1.47 13.98 16.66
N ALA A 43 -0.54 14.78 17.21
CA ALA A 43 0.63 14.27 17.91
C ALA A 43 0.26 13.50 19.19
N LYS A 44 -0.78 13.94 19.92
CA LYS A 44 -1.31 13.23 21.11
C LYS A 44 -1.78 11.81 20.78
N TYR A 45 -2.41 11.62 19.62
CA TYR A 45 -2.93 10.32 19.17
C TYR A 45 -1.98 9.55 18.24
N ASP A 46 -0.76 10.04 18.04
CA ASP A 46 0.24 9.47 17.11
C ASP A 46 -0.34 9.27 15.69
N LEU A 47 -0.96 10.33 15.17
CA LEU A 47 -1.58 10.37 13.84
C LEU A 47 -0.70 11.13 12.85
N SER A 48 -0.63 10.60 11.63
CA SER A 48 0.05 11.26 10.51
C SER A 48 -0.96 11.91 9.57
N VAL A 49 -0.61 13.10 9.06
CA VAL A 49 -1.46 13.89 8.17
C VAL A 49 -0.95 13.82 6.73
N TYR A 50 -1.87 13.73 5.77
CA TYR A 50 -1.55 13.78 4.35
C TYR A 50 -1.54 15.24 3.83
N LYS A 51 -1.10 15.45 2.58
CA LYS A 51 -0.86 16.79 2.00
C LYS A 51 -2.08 17.71 1.98
N ASP A 52 -3.28 17.14 2.07
CA ASP A 52 -4.57 17.84 2.01
C ASP A 52 -5.24 18.05 3.37
N GLY A 53 -4.58 17.65 4.46
CA GLY A 53 -5.08 17.76 5.84
C GLY A 53 -5.80 16.51 6.36
N THR A 54 -6.11 15.55 5.49
CA THR A 54 -6.80 14.29 5.85
C THR A 54 -5.86 13.26 6.47
N ILE A 55 -6.43 12.29 7.17
CA ILE A 55 -5.74 11.15 7.76
C ILE A 55 -6.16 9.88 7.00
N ARG A 56 -5.17 9.19 6.43
CA ARG A 56 -5.38 8.06 5.52
C ARG A 56 -4.84 6.76 6.08
N PHE A 57 -5.49 5.67 5.71
CA PHE A 57 -4.99 4.33 5.90
C PHE A 57 -5.02 3.60 4.55
N ASP A 58 -3.85 3.19 4.06
CA ASP A 58 -3.74 2.48 2.79
C ASP A 58 -3.96 0.98 3.01
N ALA A 59 -4.83 0.37 2.21
CA ALA A 59 -5.13 -1.06 2.24
C ALA A 59 -5.23 -1.62 0.82
N THR A 60 -4.74 -2.85 0.63
CA THR A 60 -4.87 -3.56 -0.66
C THR A 60 -6.31 -3.98 -0.88
N ASN A 61 -6.83 -3.77 -2.09
CA ASN A 61 -8.20 -4.12 -2.43
C ASN A 61 -8.37 -5.63 -2.60
N ALA A 62 -9.43 -6.18 -2.01
CA ALA A 62 -9.88 -7.54 -2.26
C ALA A 62 -11.40 -7.57 -2.50
N PRO A 63 -11.89 -8.25 -3.54
CA PRO A 63 -13.31 -8.33 -3.81
C PRO A 63 -13.97 -9.35 -2.87
N LEU A 64 -15.14 -9.00 -2.35
CA LEU A 64 -15.98 -9.88 -1.55
C LEU A 64 -17.44 -9.61 -1.89
N THR A 65 -18.21 -10.65 -2.17
CA THR A 65 -19.67 -10.54 -2.41
C THR A 65 -20.47 -11.17 -1.30
N HIS A 66 -19.87 -12.10 -0.55
CA HIS A 66 -20.54 -12.88 0.48
C HIS A 66 -19.64 -13.07 1.68
N PHE A 67 -20.21 -13.10 2.88
CA PHE A 67 -19.48 -13.28 4.13
C PHE A 67 -20.32 -14.02 5.15
N LYS A 68 -19.67 -14.62 6.15
CA LYS A 68 -20.33 -15.09 7.36
C LYS A 68 -20.11 -14.07 8.48
N PRO A 69 -21.11 -13.80 9.34
CA PRO A 69 -20.91 -12.94 10.52
C PRO A 69 -19.69 -13.33 11.37
N ALA A 70 -19.44 -14.64 11.53
CA ALA A 70 -18.28 -15.17 12.25
C ALA A 70 -16.94 -14.76 11.62
N GLU A 71 -16.87 -14.61 10.29
CA GLU A 71 -15.64 -14.24 9.59
C GLU A 71 -15.28 -12.78 9.82
N ILE A 72 -16.28 -11.91 9.94
CA ILE A 72 -16.05 -10.46 10.07
C ILE A 72 -16.03 -10.00 11.53
N GLY A 73 -16.23 -10.92 12.48
CA GLY A 73 -16.16 -10.66 13.92
C GLY A 73 -17.30 -9.81 14.46
N VAL A 74 -18.49 -9.84 13.83
CA VAL A 74 -19.62 -8.99 14.23
C VAL A 74 -20.84 -9.83 14.66
N PRO A 75 -21.47 -9.52 15.81
CA PRO A 75 -22.68 -10.20 16.24
C PRO A 75 -23.84 -10.08 15.23
N VAL A 76 -24.63 -11.14 15.12
CA VAL A 76 -25.77 -11.21 14.20
C VAL A 76 -26.76 -10.07 14.46
N GLU A 77 -27.01 -9.74 15.72
CA GLU A 77 -27.93 -8.69 16.13
C GLU A 77 -27.53 -7.33 15.56
N LYS A 78 -26.22 -7.05 15.51
CA LYS A 78 -25.68 -5.80 14.96
C LYS A 78 -25.83 -5.76 13.44
N LEU A 79 -25.64 -6.88 12.75
CA LEU A 79 -25.88 -6.98 11.31
C LEU A 79 -27.37 -6.79 10.96
N VAL A 80 -28.27 -7.35 11.77
CA VAL A 80 -29.72 -7.13 11.63
C VAL A 80 -30.08 -5.65 11.77
N GLN A 81 -29.47 -4.93 12.72
CA GLN A 81 -29.63 -3.47 12.86
C GLN A 81 -29.13 -2.69 11.63
N LEU A 82 -28.06 -3.17 10.98
CA LEU A 82 -27.51 -2.58 9.76
C LEU A 82 -28.33 -2.91 8.48
N GLY A 83 -29.34 -3.77 8.61
CA GLY A 83 -30.27 -4.12 7.53
C GLY A 83 -30.06 -5.52 6.91
N TYR A 84 -29.19 -6.35 7.50
CA TYR A 84 -29.00 -7.75 7.09
C TYR A 84 -29.99 -8.67 7.81
N ARG A 85 -31.17 -8.88 7.21
CA ARG A 85 -32.26 -9.65 7.83
C ARG A 85 -32.32 -11.11 7.40
N HIS A 86 -31.82 -11.42 6.21
CA HIS A 86 -31.89 -12.73 5.61
C HIS A 86 -30.51 -13.19 5.10
N ASP A 87 -30.32 -14.50 5.06
CA ASP A 87 -29.19 -15.14 4.39
C ASP A 87 -29.40 -15.20 2.87
N ILE A 88 -28.40 -15.73 2.15
CA ILE A 88 -28.43 -15.89 0.69
C ILE A 88 -29.58 -16.76 0.16
N TYR A 89 -30.20 -17.58 1.02
CA TYR A 89 -31.32 -18.45 0.66
C TYR A 89 -32.67 -17.87 1.09
N GLY A 90 -32.68 -16.62 1.56
CA GLY A 90 -33.88 -15.94 2.04
C GLY A 90 -34.34 -16.36 3.43
N LYS A 91 -33.54 -17.15 4.18
CA LYS A 91 -33.89 -17.54 5.55
C LYS A 91 -33.51 -16.43 6.53
N PRO A 92 -34.25 -16.23 7.63
CA PRO A 92 -33.88 -15.26 8.66
C PRO A 92 -32.46 -15.47 9.19
N LEU A 93 -31.71 -14.38 9.34
CA LEU A 93 -30.35 -14.41 9.89
C LEU A 93 -30.41 -14.61 11.41
N THR A 94 -29.98 -15.79 11.86
CA THR A 94 -30.05 -16.23 13.26
C THR A 94 -28.74 -16.85 13.77
N SER A 95 -27.91 -17.37 12.86
CA SER A 95 -26.65 -18.03 13.18
C SER A 95 -25.45 -17.29 12.58
N PRO A 96 -24.30 -17.23 13.28
CA PRO A 96 -23.09 -16.58 12.78
C PRO A 96 -22.41 -17.32 11.62
N ASP A 97 -22.81 -18.56 11.34
CA ASP A 97 -22.28 -19.37 10.23
C ASP A 97 -23.09 -19.25 8.93
N GLN A 98 -24.24 -18.55 8.99
CA GLN A 98 -25.03 -18.27 7.79
C GLN A 98 -24.29 -17.29 6.88
N ILE A 99 -24.41 -17.53 5.57
CA ILE A 99 -23.78 -16.67 4.57
C ILE A 99 -24.75 -15.55 4.21
N CYS A 100 -24.25 -14.31 4.30
CA CYS A 100 -24.95 -13.10 3.92
C CYS A 100 -24.37 -12.55 2.62
N GLU A 101 -25.24 -12.00 1.77
CA GLU A 101 -24.83 -11.22 0.60
C GLU A 101 -24.42 -9.82 1.04
N LEU A 102 -23.21 -9.39 0.69
CA LEU A 102 -22.65 -8.08 1.02
C LEU A 102 -23.32 -6.98 0.18
N LYS A 103 -23.89 -5.98 0.85
CA LYS A 103 -24.43 -4.80 0.16
C LYS A 103 -23.31 -4.00 -0.50
N ILE A 104 -23.60 -3.37 -1.65
CA ILE A 104 -22.57 -2.75 -2.51
C ILE A 104 -21.58 -1.84 -1.76
N GLN A 105 -22.06 -0.92 -0.92
CA GLN A 105 -21.20 0.08 -0.25
C GLN A 105 -20.77 -0.33 1.16
N ASP A 106 -21.06 -1.56 1.58
CA ASP A 106 -20.59 -2.09 2.85
C ASP A 106 -19.20 -2.71 2.67
N ILE A 107 -18.32 -2.45 3.63
CA ILE A 107 -16.92 -2.85 3.58
C ILE A 107 -16.48 -3.54 4.88
N VAL A 108 -15.52 -4.44 4.74
CA VAL A 108 -14.84 -5.12 5.84
C VAL A 108 -13.37 -4.71 5.81
N ILE A 109 -12.93 -4.04 6.88
CA ILE A 109 -11.61 -3.39 6.93
C ILE A 109 -10.62 -4.21 7.76
N PRO A 110 -9.30 -4.06 7.55
CA PRO A 110 -8.31 -4.68 8.41
C PRO A 110 -8.46 -4.27 9.88
N VAL A 111 -8.22 -5.17 10.83
CA VAL A 111 -8.19 -4.84 12.27
C VAL A 111 -7.21 -3.69 12.55
N LYS A 112 -6.05 -3.68 11.88
CA LYS A 112 -5.06 -2.59 11.97
C LYS A 112 -5.61 -1.23 11.51
N CYS A 113 -6.50 -1.25 10.52
CA CYS A 113 -7.20 -0.04 10.05
C CYS A 113 -8.18 0.43 11.12
N ALA A 114 -8.96 -0.49 11.69
CA ALA A 114 -9.89 -0.19 12.77
C ALA A 114 -9.19 0.40 14.01
N GLU A 115 -8.09 -0.21 14.48
CA GLU A 115 -7.27 0.32 15.58
C GLU A 115 -6.75 1.74 15.29
N TYR A 116 -6.34 2.00 14.05
CA TYR A 116 -5.95 3.35 13.64
C TYR A 116 -7.15 4.31 13.65
N PHE A 117 -8.30 3.88 13.14
CA PHE A 117 -9.53 4.68 13.12
C PHE A 117 -10.11 4.96 14.50
N VAL A 118 -9.94 4.08 15.49
CA VAL A 118 -10.26 4.39 16.89
C VAL A 118 -9.47 5.62 17.36
N ARG A 119 -8.17 5.69 17.02
CA ARG A 119 -7.34 6.87 17.33
C ARG A 119 -7.80 8.12 16.57
N VAL A 120 -8.15 7.97 15.29
CA VAL A 120 -8.69 9.08 14.48
C VAL A 120 -10.03 9.57 15.02
N ALA A 121 -10.95 8.68 15.40
CA ALA A 121 -12.25 9.02 15.97
C ALA A 121 -12.10 9.82 17.28
N ASN A 122 -11.24 9.35 18.19
CA ASN A 122 -10.93 10.07 19.43
C ASN A 122 -10.27 11.45 19.18
N PHE A 123 -9.41 11.55 18.16
CA PHE A 123 -8.88 12.82 17.70
C PHE A 123 -9.97 13.76 17.21
N LEU A 124 -10.91 13.28 16.39
CA LEU A 124 -12.00 14.10 15.85
C LEU A 124 -12.96 14.57 16.95
N ASP A 125 -13.28 13.71 17.92
CA ASP A 125 -14.12 14.07 19.05
C ASP A 125 -13.47 15.14 19.92
N GLU A 126 -12.19 14.99 20.25
CA GLU A 126 -11.46 16.01 21.01
C GLU A 126 -11.27 17.31 20.22
N LEU A 127 -11.10 17.21 18.89
CA LEU A 127 -11.05 18.36 17.99
C LEU A 127 -12.39 19.13 17.98
N LEU A 128 -13.51 18.42 17.89
CA LEU A 128 -14.85 19.00 17.96
C LEU A 128 -15.06 19.74 19.29
N VAL A 129 -14.75 19.10 20.41
CA VAL A 129 -14.98 19.67 21.74
C VAL A 129 -14.04 20.85 22.01
N LYS A 130 -12.73 20.68 21.80
CA LYS A 130 -11.74 21.66 22.26
C LYS A 130 -11.49 22.81 21.30
N VAL A 131 -11.60 22.57 19.99
CA VAL A 131 -11.31 23.61 18.98
C VAL A 131 -12.59 24.23 18.46
N TYR A 132 -13.63 23.42 18.22
CA TYR A 132 -14.87 23.90 17.61
C TYR A 132 -16.02 24.13 18.61
N GLY A 133 -15.89 23.71 19.87
CA GLY A 133 -16.93 23.86 20.89
C GLY A 133 -18.20 23.04 20.61
N LEU A 134 -18.07 21.95 19.84
CA LEU A 134 -19.17 21.07 19.45
C LEU A 134 -19.17 19.77 20.27
N PRO A 135 -20.31 19.09 20.40
CA PRO A 135 -20.36 17.78 21.05
C PRO A 135 -19.53 16.74 20.28
N PRO A 136 -19.00 15.71 20.97
CA PRO A 136 -18.31 14.60 20.31
C PRO A 136 -19.28 13.82 19.41
N TYR A 137 -18.76 13.27 18.31
CA TYR A 137 -19.57 12.58 17.28
C TYR A 137 -19.45 11.06 17.36
N TYR A 138 -18.23 10.52 17.44
CA TYR A 138 -17.99 9.08 17.35
C TYR A 138 -18.20 8.39 18.71
N ASN A 139 -17.62 8.91 19.78
CA ASN A 139 -17.60 8.32 21.13
C ASN A 139 -17.14 6.85 21.14
N VAL A 140 -16.21 6.51 20.26
CA VAL A 140 -15.70 5.15 20.02
C VAL A 140 -14.64 4.79 21.06
N LYS A 141 -14.82 3.64 21.74
CA LYS A 141 -13.84 3.11 22.70
C LYS A 141 -13.09 1.92 22.14
N ASN A 142 -13.82 1.02 21.46
CA ASN A 142 -13.30 -0.21 20.89
C ASN A 142 -13.52 -0.25 19.38
N ILE A 143 -12.82 -1.16 18.70
CA ILE A 143 -13.00 -1.34 17.25
C ILE A 143 -14.46 -1.65 16.89
N ASP A 144 -15.17 -2.41 17.72
CA ASP A 144 -16.57 -2.79 17.46
C ASP A 144 -17.50 -1.60 17.34
N ASP A 145 -17.21 -0.48 18.03
CA ASP A 145 -18.02 0.73 17.97
C ASP A 145 -17.94 1.40 16.59
N LEU A 146 -16.90 1.10 15.78
CA LEU A 146 -16.77 1.62 14.42
C LEU A 146 -17.77 1.01 13.43
N VAL A 147 -18.35 -0.14 13.75
CA VAL A 147 -19.32 -0.83 12.88
C VAL A 147 -20.57 0.05 12.71
N GLY A 148 -20.88 0.39 11.47
CA GLY A 148 -21.96 1.30 11.07
C GLY A 148 -21.49 2.71 10.72
N HIS A 149 -20.26 3.09 11.10
CA HIS A 149 -19.72 4.40 10.72
C HIS A 149 -19.28 4.43 9.26
N LEU A 150 -19.36 5.63 8.70
CA LEU A 150 -19.05 5.91 7.31
C LEU A 150 -17.56 6.23 7.11
N VAL A 151 -17.04 5.71 6.03
CA VAL A 151 -15.70 6.00 5.52
C VAL A 151 -15.78 6.50 4.09
N VAL A 152 -14.72 7.15 3.65
CA VAL A 152 -14.49 7.51 2.27
C VAL A 152 -13.31 6.69 1.77
N GLY A 153 -13.55 5.84 0.78
CA GLY A 153 -12.48 5.18 0.02
C GLY A 153 -12.04 6.08 -1.12
N LEU A 154 -10.74 6.32 -1.24
CA LEU A 154 -10.17 7.16 -2.29
C LEU A 154 -9.01 6.42 -2.96
N ALA A 155 -9.12 6.27 -4.28
CA ALA A 155 -8.08 5.67 -5.08
C ALA A 155 -6.94 6.66 -5.37
N PRO A 156 -5.69 6.18 -5.44
CA PRO A 156 -4.60 6.98 -5.99
C PRO A 156 -4.92 7.41 -7.41
N HIS A 157 -4.37 8.54 -7.84
CA HIS A 157 -4.61 9.19 -9.12
C HIS A 157 -6.07 9.52 -9.42
N THR A 158 -6.91 9.65 -8.39
CA THR A 158 -8.31 10.10 -8.54
C THR A 158 -8.60 11.31 -7.65
N LEU A 159 -9.76 11.93 -7.87
CA LEU A 159 -10.25 13.12 -7.16
C LEU A 159 -11.59 12.89 -6.45
N VAL A 160 -12.11 11.67 -6.56
CA VAL A 160 -13.47 11.32 -6.19
C VAL A 160 -13.40 10.21 -5.18
N GLY A 161 -13.76 10.53 -3.93
CA GLY A 161 -13.96 9.54 -2.89
C GLY A 161 -15.31 8.84 -3.05
N VAL A 162 -15.38 7.58 -2.65
CA VAL A 162 -16.64 6.81 -2.63
C VAL A 162 -16.98 6.50 -1.19
N LEU A 163 -18.21 6.82 -0.80
CA LEU A 163 -18.69 6.53 0.53
C LEU A 163 -18.82 5.01 0.73
N GLY A 164 -18.37 4.52 1.88
CA GLY A 164 -18.56 3.15 2.32
C GLY A 164 -18.98 3.11 3.78
N ARG A 165 -19.55 1.99 4.22
CA ARG A 165 -19.95 1.76 5.61
C ARG A 165 -19.21 0.55 6.17
N ILE A 166 -18.59 0.70 7.32
CA ILE A 166 -17.87 -0.39 7.98
C ILE A 166 -18.90 -1.38 8.53
N ILE A 167 -18.82 -2.65 8.15
CA ILE A 167 -19.70 -3.69 8.68
C ILE A 167 -18.98 -4.76 9.51
N GLY A 168 -17.65 -4.78 9.48
CA GLY A 168 -16.84 -5.71 10.27
C GLY A 168 -15.35 -5.64 9.92
N PHE A 169 -14.60 -6.64 10.40
CA PHE A 169 -13.14 -6.61 10.40
C PHE A 169 -12.52 -7.90 9.86
N THR A 170 -11.30 -7.79 9.33
CA THR A 170 -10.47 -8.94 8.93
C THR A 170 -9.08 -8.87 9.55
N ASN A 171 -8.51 -10.02 9.91
CA ASN A 171 -7.11 -10.13 10.37
C ASN A 171 -6.10 -9.96 9.23
N LEU A 172 -6.56 -10.03 7.97
CA LEU A 172 -5.73 -9.84 6.79
C LEU A 172 -5.51 -8.34 6.52
N ASN A 173 -4.42 -8.02 5.81
CA ASN A 173 -4.08 -6.63 5.46
C ASN A 173 -4.76 -6.19 4.15
N VAL A 174 -6.06 -6.51 4.00
CA VAL A 174 -6.85 -6.20 2.79
C VAL A 174 -8.17 -5.54 3.15
N CYS A 175 -8.66 -4.65 2.27
CA CYS A 175 -10.01 -4.11 2.35
C CYS A 175 -10.94 -4.97 1.49
N TYR A 176 -11.78 -5.76 2.15
CA TYR A 176 -12.84 -6.50 1.49
C TYR A 176 -14.03 -5.59 1.21
N ALA A 177 -14.45 -5.56 -0.05
CA ALA A 177 -15.64 -4.82 -0.46
C ALA A 177 -16.24 -5.41 -1.74
N HIS A 178 -17.46 -5.00 -2.04
CA HIS A 178 -18.11 -5.40 -3.28
C HIS A 178 -17.29 -4.96 -4.51
N PRO A 179 -17.13 -5.81 -5.56
CA PRO A 179 -16.38 -5.45 -6.77
C PRO A 179 -16.84 -4.12 -7.40
N VAL A 180 -18.14 -3.85 -7.35
CA VAL A 180 -18.73 -2.58 -7.84
C VAL A 180 -18.22 -1.38 -7.04
N TRP A 181 -18.02 -1.49 -5.72
CA TRP A 181 -17.47 -0.42 -4.90
C TRP A 181 -15.98 -0.18 -5.16
N HIS A 182 -15.22 -1.25 -5.39
CA HIS A 182 -13.83 -1.15 -5.89
C HIS A 182 -13.77 -0.42 -7.24
N SER A 183 -14.58 -0.85 -8.20
CA SER A 183 -14.62 -0.23 -9.52
C SER A 183 -15.16 1.21 -9.52
N ALA A 184 -16.07 1.57 -8.61
CA ALA A 184 -16.56 2.95 -8.46
C ALA A 184 -15.45 3.95 -8.15
N LYS A 185 -14.39 3.50 -7.48
CA LYS A 185 -13.17 4.29 -7.20
C LYS A 185 -12.20 4.31 -8.40
N ARG A 186 -12.59 3.79 -9.56
CA ARG A 186 -11.75 3.61 -10.76
C ARG A 186 -10.59 2.64 -10.55
N ARG A 187 -10.80 1.62 -9.71
CA ARG A 187 -9.78 0.64 -9.34
C ARG A 187 -10.22 -0.78 -9.58
N ASP A 188 -9.21 -1.60 -9.85
CA ASP A 188 -9.36 -3.02 -10.03
C ASP A 188 -8.82 -3.75 -8.79
N CYS A 189 -8.99 -5.07 -8.76
CA CYS A 189 -8.50 -5.92 -7.67
C CYS A 189 -7.28 -6.75 -8.12
N ASP A 190 -6.35 -6.13 -8.84
CA ASP A 190 -5.14 -6.75 -9.39
C ASP A 190 -3.87 -6.48 -8.54
N GLY A 191 -4.06 -6.00 -7.31
CA GLY A 191 -3.01 -5.61 -6.38
C GLY A 191 -2.96 -4.12 -6.06
N ASP A 192 -3.91 -3.35 -6.60
CA ASP A 192 -4.10 -1.94 -6.27
C ASP A 192 -4.41 -1.72 -4.77
N GLU A 193 -3.94 -0.59 -4.25
CA GLU A 193 -4.16 -0.13 -2.88
C GLU A 193 -4.97 1.16 -2.89
N ASP A 194 -5.94 1.24 -1.98
CA ASP A 194 -6.77 2.42 -1.77
C ASP A 194 -6.60 3.02 -0.38
N ALA A 195 -6.79 4.33 -0.29
CA ALA A 195 -6.81 5.05 0.97
C ALA A 195 -8.22 5.04 1.56
N LEU A 196 -8.34 4.61 2.81
CA LEU A 196 -9.55 4.75 3.61
C LEU A 196 -9.41 5.92 4.58
N MET A 197 -10.47 6.70 4.72
CA MET A 197 -10.56 7.85 5.63
C MET A 197 -11.91 7.80 6.37
N LEU A 198 -11.95 8.22 7.63
CA LEU A 198 -13.24 8.45 8.30
C LEU A 198 -13.96 9.63 7.63
N ALA A 199 -15.26 9.48 7.33
CA ALA A 199 -15.98 10.49 6.55
C ALA A 199 -15.95 11.89 7.19
N LEU A 200 -16.05 11.98 8.52
CA LEU A 200 -16.00 13.27 9.21
C LEU A 200 -14.60 13.92 9.16
N ASP A 201 -13.53 13.13 9.17
CA ASP A 201 -12.16 13.65 8.98
C ASP A 201 -12.04 14.32 7.61
N THR A 202 -12.56 13.66 6.58
CA THR A 202 -12.58 14.20 5.21
C THR A 202 -13.35 15.50 5.11
N LEU A 203 -14.39 15.71 5.92
CA LEU A 203 -15.17 16.95 5.92
C LEU A 203 -14.52 18.07 6.74
N LEU A 204 -13.97 17.75 7.92
CA LEU A 204 -13.46 18.76 8.87
C LEU A 204 -12.02 19.22 8.57
N ASN A 205 -11.18 18.32 8.05
CA ASN A 205 -9.74 18.56 7.96
C ASN A 205 -9.25 18.77 6.53
N PHE A 206 -10.05 18.39 5.53
CA PHE A 206 -9.74 18.69 4.14
C PHE A 206 -9.87 20.19 3.83
N SER A 207 -8.91 20.72 3.07
CA SER A 207 -9.09 22.01 2.41
C SER A 207 -8.33 22.07 1.11
N ARG A 208 -8.96 22.57 0.04
CA ARG A 208 -8.29 22.87 -1.23
C ARG A 208 -7.11 23.83 -1.06
N LYS A 209 -7.14 24.70 -0.04
CA LYS A 209 -6.07 25.64 0.28
C LYS A 209 -4.78 24.95 0.76
N TYR A 210 -4.84 23.68 1.18
CA TYR A 210 -3.66 22.90 1.57
C TYR A 210 -2.99 22.18 0.40
N LEU A 211 -3.68 22.04 -0.73
CA LEU A 211 -3.16 21.30 -1.87
C LEU A 211 -1.91 21.97 -2.47
N PRO A 212 -0.89 21.19 -2.90
CA PRO A 212 0.28 21.73 -3.57
C PRO A 212 -0.07 22.49 -4.85
N ALA A 213 0.62 23.61 -5.11
CA ALA A 213 0.40 24.42 -6.31
C ALA A 213 0.99 23.79 -7.60
N GLN A 214 1.75 22.70 -7.48
CA GLN A 214 2.39 22.04 -8.62
C GLN A 214 1.37 21.23 -9.45
N ILE A 215 1.70 20.99 -10.72
CA ILE A 215 0.90 20.15 -11.62
C ILE A 215 0.76 18.75 -10.98
N GLY A 216 -0.47 18.27 -10.89
CA GLY A 216 -0.79 16.99 -10.22
C GLY A 216 -0.93 17.07 -8.71
N GLY A 217 -0.71 18.23 -8.08
CA GLY A 217 -0.88 18.42 -6.62
C GLY A 217 -2.31 18.18 -6.13
N ILE A 218 -3.28 18.37 -7.03
CA ILE A 218 -4.70 18.17 -6.79
C ILE A 218 -5.06 16.67 -6.77
N MET A 219 -4.32 15.84 -7.50
CA MET A 219 -4.56 14.40 -7.56
C MET A 219 -4.44 13.76 -6.18
N ASP A 220 -5.20 12.69 -5.97
CA ASP A 220 -5.32 11.99 -4.70
C ASP A 220 -6.00 12.81 -3.61
N ALA A 221 -6.81 13.83 -3.93
CA ALA A 221 -7.57 14.60 -2.95
C ALA A 221 -9.07 14.32 -3.09
N PRO A 222 -9.83 14.14 -2.00
CA PRO A 222 -11.27 13.87 -2.05
C PRO A 222 -12.06 15.16 -2.34
N LEU A 223 -11.92 15.71 -3.55
CA LEU A 223 -12.63 16.92 -3.98
C LEU A 223 -14.13 16.69 -4.11
N PHE A 224 -14.50 15.49 -4.56
CA PHE A 224 -15.87 15.05 -4.70
C PHE A 224 -16.07 13.77 -3.90
N ILE A 225 -17.28 13.56 -3.39
CA ILE A 225 -17.67 12.33 -2.72
C ILE A 225 -18.90 11.80 -3.43
N ILE A 226 -18.85 10.54 -3.87
CA ILE A 226 -20.00 9.79 -4.38
C ILE A 226 -20.71 9.16 -3.18
N PRO A 227 -21.93 9.62 -2.85
CA PRO A 227 -22.68 9.08 -1.71
C PRO A 227 -23.33 7.73 -2.04
N VAL A 228 -23.76 7.54 -3.29
CA VAL A 228 -24.48 6.34 -3.75
C VAL A 228 -23.78 5.79 -4.98
N VAL A 229 -23.46 4.50 -4.95
CA VAL A 229 -22.81 3.82 -6.09
C VAL A 229 -23.87 3.20 -7.00
N HIS A 230 -23.90 3.63 -8.25
CA HIS A 230 -24.71 3.02 -9.30
C HIS A 230 -23.88 2.04 -10.14
N PRO A 231 -24.22 0.74 -10.17
CA PRO A 231 -23.49 -0.25 -10.97
C PRO A 231 -23.38 0.11 -12.47
N LYS A 232 -24.34 0.84 -13.01
CA LYS A 232 -24.29 1.31 -14.40
C LYS A 232 -23.13 2.28 -14.69
N GLU A 233 -22.65 3.01 -13.69
CA GLU A 233 -21.64 4.07 -13.85
C GLU A 233 -20.20 3.59 -13.62
N VAL A 234 -20.03 2.36 -13.12
CA VAL A 234 -18.71 1.79 -12.84
C VAL A 234 -18.01 1.29 -14.12
N GLN A 235 -16.76 0.85 -13.99
CA GLN A 235 -15.99 0.40 -15.15
C GLN A 235 -16.46 -0.97 -15.65
N ARG A 236 -16.26 -1.21 -16.93
CA ARG A 236 -16.65 -2.46 -17.63
C ARG A 236 -16.14 -3.73 -16.95
N GLN A 237 -14.99 -3.69 -16.30
CA GLN A 237 -14.44 -4.88 -15.62
C GLN A 237 -15.36 -5.41 -14.52
N ALA A 238 -16.07 -4.52 -13.81
CA ALA A 238 -17.08 -4.93 -12.84
C ALA A 238 -18.37 -5.44 -13.52
N HIS A 239 -18.67 -4.99 -14.73
CA HIS A 239 -19.82 -5.50 -15.51
C HIS A 239 -19.57 -6.94 -16.00
N ASP A 240 -18.32 -7.26 -16.32
CA ASP A 240 -17.89 -8.61 -16.72
C ASP A 240 -17.74 -9.57 -15.50
N PHE A 241 -18.10 -9.15 -14.29
CA PHE A 241 -18.03 -9.99 -13.09
C PHE A 241 -19.18 -11.02 -13.09
N ASP A 242 -18.81 -12.28 -12.89
CA ASP A 242 -19.71 -13.42 -12.86
C ASP A 242 -20.31 -13.63 -11.47
N VAL A 243 -21.64 -13.75 -11.44
CA VAL A 243 -22.46 -13.88 -10.23
C VAL A 243 -23.36 -15.13 -10.27
N ALA A 244 -23.07 -16.07 -11.16
CA ALA A 244 -23.80 -17.31 -11.30
C ALA A 244 -23.59 -18.24 -10.08
N LYS A 245 -24.65 -18.97 -9.72
CA LYS A 245 -24.60 -19.99 -8.66
C LYS A 245 -23.86 -21.25 -9.11
N GLU A 246 -24.08 -21.65 -10.35
CA GLU A 246 -23.48 -22.82 -10.97
C GLU A 246 -23.34 -22.57 -12.48
N TYR A 247 -22.33 -23.16 -13.10
CA TYR A 247 -22.16 -23.06 -14.55
C TYR A 247 -22.98 -24.13 -15.27
N PRO A 248 -23.67 -23.79 -16.38
CA PRO A 248 -24.40 -24.78 -17.15
C PRO A 248 -23.44 -25.80 -17.80
N PRO A 249 -23.87 -27.05 -18.03
CA PRO A 249 -23.03 -28.08 -18.68
C PRO A 249 -22.51 -27.63 -20.06
N GLU A 250 -23.31 -26.88 -20.81
CA GLU A 250 -22.94 -26.31 -22.11
C GLU A 250 -21.68 -25.41 -22.03
N PHE A 251 -21.49 -24.68 -20.93
CA PHE A 251 -20.29 -23.88 -20.70
C PHE A 251 -19.04 -24.76 -20.77
N TYR A 252 -19.04 -25.88 -20.03
CA TYR A 252 -17.91 -26.81 -19.96
C TYR A 252 -17.62 -27.46 -21.32
N GLU A 253 -18.64 -27.85 -22.07
CA GLU A 253 -18.47 -28.44 -23.40
C GLU A 253 -17.84 -27.45 -24.40
N LYS A 254 -18.26 -26.17 -24.36
CA LYS A 254 -17.68 -25.11 -25.20
C LYS A 254 -16.21 -24.82 -24.87
N THR A 255 -15.77 -25.08 -23.63
CA THR A 255 -14.34 -24.95 -23.28
C THR A 255 -13.46 -25.95 -24.03
N TRP A 256 -13.93 -27.18 -24.30
CA TRP A 256 -13.19 -28.16 -25.11
C TRP A 256 -13.07 -27.76 -26.57
N GLN A 257 -14.06 -27.02 -27.08
CA GLN A 257 -14.05 -26.46 -28.43
C GLN A 257 -13.17 -25.20 -28.54
N LYS A 258 -12.61 -24.71 -27.42
CA LYS A 258 -11.84 -23.45 -27.35
C LYS A 258 -12.66 -22.26 -27.87
N ALA A 259 -13.96 -22.27 -27.61
CA ALA A 259 -14.84 -21.15 -27.95
C ALA A 259 -14.37 -19.85 -27.28
N GLU A 260 -14.55 -18.72 -27.96
CA GLU A 260 -14.20 -17.42 -27.38
C GLU A 260 -15.17 -17.06 -26.24
N ALA A 261 -14.65 -16.46 -25.17
CA ALA A 261 -15.44 -16.09 -23.99
C ALA A 261 -16.69 -15.27 -24.34
N LYS A 262 -16.63 -14.37 -25.34
CA LYS A 262 -17.78 -13.56 -25.78
C LYS A 262 -18.94 -14.36 -26.36
N GLN A 263 -18.68 -15.52 -26.94
CA GLN A 263 -19.73 -16.40 -27.48
C GLN A 263 -20.43 -17.21 -26.39
N VAL A 264 -19.74 -17.36 -25.25
CA VAL A 264 -20.17 -18.17 -24.12
C VAL A 264 -20.74 -17.31 -22.99
N SER A 265 -20.37 -16.03 -22.91
CA SER A 265 -20.82 -15.11 -21.87
C SER A 265 -22.34 -15.06 -21.68
N PRO A 266 -23.21 -15.15 -22.73
CA PRO A 266 -24.66 -15.14 -22.53
C PRO A 266 -25.20 -16.37 -21.78
N LEU A 267 -24.40 -17.43 -21.63
CA LEU A 267 -24.74 -18.61 -20.83
C LEU A 267 -24.49 -18.41 -19.33
N ILE A 268 -23.77 -17.35 -18.96
CA ILE A 268 -23.36 -17.05 -17.58
C ILE A 268 -24.05 -15.78 -17.13
N ASP A 269 -24.46 -15.75 -15.87
CA ASP A 269 -25.04 -14.57 -15.25
C ASP A 269 -23.95 -13.56 -14.86
N LEU A 270 -23.87 -12.48 -15.63
CA LEU A 270 -22.94 -11.36 -15.45
C LEU A 270 -23.66 -10.16 -14.86
N ILE A 271 -22.94 -9.32 -14.11
CA ILE A 271 -23.48 -8.05 -13.60
C ILE A 271 -24.04 -7.18 -14.75
N ASP A 272 -23.39 -7.18 -15.92
CA ASP A 272 -23.84 -6.45 -17.13
C ASP A 272 -25.31 -6.76 -17.49
N TYR A 273 -25.73 -8.03 -17.37
CA TYR A 273 -27.07 -8.49 -17.74
C TYR A 273 -28.15 -8.10 -16.72
N ARG A 274 -27.75 -7.63 -15.55
CA ARG A 274 -28.65 -7.18 -14.46
C ARG A 274 -28.80 -5.66 -14.42
N LEU A 275 -28.00 -4.92 -15.18
CA LEU A 275 -28.02 -3.45 -15.19
C LEU A 275 -29.39 -2.90 -15.58
N GLY A 276 -29.85 -1.88 -14.86
CA GLY A 276 -31.16 -1.24 -15.09
C GLY A 276 -32.34 -1.94 -14.41
N THR A 277 -32.12 -3.07 -13.74
CA THR A 277 -33.11 -3.75 -12.90
C THR A 277 -32.73 -3.64 -11.42
N GLU A 278 -33.62 -4.05 -10.51
CA GLU A 278 -33.32 -4.11 -9.06
C GLU A 278 -32.22 -5.14 -8.74
N ALA A 279 -32.10 -6.20 -9.56
CA ALA A 279 -31.09 -7.25 -9.42
C ALA A 279 -29.64 -6.79 -9.65
N GLN A 280 -29.40 -5.52 -10.00
CA GLN A 280 -28.06 -4.93 -10.05
C GLN A 280 -27.46 -4.70 -8.64
N PHE A 281 -28.30 -4.69 -7.59
CA PHE A 281 -27.89 -4.40 -6.22
C PHE A 281 -27.77 -5.64 -5.32
N GLU A 282 -28.50 -6.71 -5.64
CA GLU A 282 -28.62 -7.91 -4.82
C GLU A 282 -29.00 -9.15 -5.65
N GLY A 283 -28.96 -10.33 -5.01
CA GLY A 283 -29.24 -11.62 -5.63
C GLY A 283 -28.03 -12.23 -6.34
N PHE A 284 -26.82 -11.87 -5.95
CA PHE A 284 -25.59 -12.47 -6.47
C PHE A 284 -25.32 -13.83 -5.85
N TYR A 285 -24.59 -14.68 -6.56
CA TYR A 285 -24.11 -15.96 -6.07
C TYR A 285 -22.63 -16.15 -6.38
N TYR A 286 -22.10 -17.29 -5.95
CA TYR A 286 -20.75 -17.75 -6.24
C TYR A 286 -20.77 -19.27 -6.41
N THR A 287 -19.79 -19.79 -7.13
CA THR A 287 -19.74 -21.22 -7.50
C THR A 287 -18.99 -22.08 -6.48
N VAL A 288 -17.90 -21.56 -5.88
CA VAL A 288 -17.01 -22.33 -5.00
C VAL A 288 -17.08 -21.78 -3.57
N PRO A 289 -17.66 -22.52 -2.61
CA PRO A 289 -17.65 -22.11 -1.21
C PRO A 289 -16.28 -22.27 -0.57
N VAL A 290 -15.97 -21.33 0.33
CA VAL A 290 -14.80 -21.42 1.22
C VAL A 290 -15.24 -21.62 2.66
N SER A 291 -14.38 -22.22 3.47
CA SER A 291 -14.67 -22.42 4.90
C SER A 291 -14.64 -21.10 5.65
N ASN A 292 -13.60 -20.28 5.44
CA ASN A 292 -13.44 -18.95 6.02
C ASN A 292 -12.54 -18.08 5.13
N VAL A 293 -12.99 -16.88 4.81
CA VAL A 293 -12.29 -15.91 3.94
C VAL A 293 -10.96 -15.40 4.50
N ASN A 294 -10.77 -15.49 5.82
CA ASN A 294 -9.56 -15.05 6.51
C ASN A 294 -8.52 -16.17 6.68
N VAL A 295 -8.81 -17.40 6.25
CA VAL A 295 -7.84 -18.51 6.37
C VAL A 295 -6.72 -18.29 5.36
N GLY A 296 -5.52 -18.00 5.87
CA GLY A 296 -4.37 -17.78 5.02
C GLY A 296 -3.17 -17.22 5.78
N VAL A 297 -2.14 -16.86 5.01
CA VAL A 297 -0.94 -16.23 5.55
C VAL A 297 -1.18 -14.73 5.65
N GLU A 298 -1.26 -14.20 6.88
CA GLU A 298 -1.52 -12.77 7.14
C GLU A 298 -0.42 -11.84 6.61
N GLU A 299 0.83 -12.32 6.60
CA GLU A 299 1.99 -11.55 6.20
C GLU A 299 2.94 -12.38 5.32
N SER A 300 3.25 -11.83 4.14
CA SER A 300 4.16 -12.50 3.20
C SER A 300 5.57 -12.64 3.78
N ALA A 301 6.23 -13.77 3.49
CA ALA A 301 7.62 -14.01 3.86
C ALA A 301 8.57 -12.90 3.32
N TYR A 302 8.20 -12.28 2.20
CA TYR A 302 8.94 -11.16 1.60
C TYR A 302 9.07 -9.94 2.54
N LYS A 303 8.02 -9.63 3.33
CA LYS A 303 8.06 -8.53 4.30
C LYS A 303 8.91 -8.88 5.53
N ARG A 304 8.92 -10.16 5.93
CA ARG A 304 9.71 -10.66 7.07
C ARG A 304 11.22 -10.66 6.80
N PHE A 305 11.64 -10.94 5.57
CA PHE A 305 13.06 -10.90 5.22
C PHE A 305 13.60 -9.46 5.20
N LYS A 306 14.59 -9.17 6.04
CA LYS A 306 15.22 -7.85 6.13
C LYS A 306 16.22 -7.60 5.00
N THR A 307 16.99 -8.62 4.62
CA THR A 307 18.05 -8.46 3.61
C THR A 307 17.61 -8.93 2.22
N MET A 308 18.18 -8.32 1.18
CA MET A 308 17.94 -8.76 -0.21
C MET A 308 18.47 -10.18 -0.44
N MET A 309 19.59 -10.54 0.19
CA MET A 309 20.18 -11.87 0.06
C MET A 309 19.26 -12.97 0.59
N ASP A 310 18.59 -12.73 1.72
CA ASP A 310 17.60 -13.67 2.26
C ASP A 310 16.41 -13.83 1.31
N LYS A 311 15.91 -12.71 0.75
CA LYS A 311 14.81 -12.70 -0.22
C LYS A 311 15.16 -13.51 -1.46
N LEU A 312 16.36 -13.32 -1.98
CA LEU A 312 16.87 -14.04 -3.14
C LEU A 312 17.03 -15.53 -2.85
N SER A 313 17.65 -15.87 -1.73
CA SER A 313 17.83 -17.26 -1.30
C SER A 313 16.48 -17.96 -1.15
N GLY A 314 15.50 -17.30 -0.53
CA GLY A 314 14.12 -17.79 -0.41
C GLY A 314 13.46 -17.99 -1.78
N GLN A 315 13.57 -17.03 -2.69
CA GLN A 315 13.04 -17.14 -4.05
C GLN A 315 13.66 -18.34 -4.81
N LEU A 316 14.98 -18.51 -4.74
CA LEU A 316 15.69 -19.58 -5.42
C LEU A 316 15.43 -20.96 -4.80
N SER A 317 15.36 -21.05 -3.47
CA SER A 317 14.98 -22.28 -2.76
C SER A 317 13.56 -22.72 -3.12
N LEU A 318 12.63 -21.77 -3.26
CA LEU A 318 11.28 -22.07 -3.71
C LEU A 318 11.28 -22.56 -5.18
N ALA A 319 12.06 -21.92 -6.04
CA ALA A 319 12.20 -22.32 -7.44
C ALA A 319 12.80 -23.74 -7.60
N GLU A 320 13.66 -24.18 -6.68
CA GLU A 320 14.19 -25.55 -6.64
C GLU A 320 13.16 -26.59 -6.21
N LYS A 321 12.15 -26.20 -5.42
CA LYS A 321 11.11 -27.09 -4.91
C LYS A 321 9.94 -27.29 -5.88
N ILE A 322 9.66 -26.30 -6.73
CA ILE A 322 8.49 -26.31 -7.62
C ILE A 322 8.83 -27.00 -8.95
N ALA A 323 8.18 -28.11 -9.25
CA ALA A 323 8.39 -28.87 -10.49
C ALA A 323 8.15 -28.06 -11.78
N ALA A 324 7.17 -27.15 -11.77
CA ALA A 324 6.84 -26.31 -12.91
C ALA A 324 7.87 -25.18 -13.16
N VAL A 325 8.79 -24.92 -12.23
CA VAL A 325 9.72 -23.78 -12.29
C VAL A 325 11.14 -24.27 -12.60
N ASN A 326 11.74 -23.72 -13.65
CA ASN A 326 13.14 -23.98 -13.97
C ASN A 326 14.04 -23.01 -13.18
N ALA A 327 14.60 -23.48 -12.06
CA ALA A 327 15.47 -22.69 -11.18
C ALA A 327 16.67 -22.07 -11.92
N ARG A 328 17.28 -22.79 -12.88
CA ARG A 328 18.39 -22.26 -13.70
C ARG A 328 17.98 -21.06 -14.54
N LYS A 329 16.79 -21.09 -15.16
CA LYS A 329 16.24 -19.95 -15.91
C LYS A 329 15.91 -18.77 -15.01
N VAL A 330 15.37 -19.02 -13.80
CA VAL A 330 15.08 -17.96 -12.82
C VAL A 330 16.37 -17.29 -12.36
N ALA A 331 17.37 -18.08 -11.96
CA ALA A 331 18.70 -17.62 -11.57
C ALA A 331 19.35 -16.76 -12.67
N LEU A 332 19.28 -17.21 -13.92
CA LEU A 332 19.79 -16.47 -15.08
C LEU A 332 19.07 -15.12 -15.25
N LYS A 333 17.73 -15.09 -15.15
CA LYS A 333 16.95 -13.85 -15.26
C LYS A 333 17.34 -12.86 -14.16
N VAL A 334 17.47 -13.33 -12.91
CA VAL A 334 17.87 -12.48 -11.78
C VAL A 334 19.26 -11.89 -12.01
N LEU A 335 20.23 -12.73 -12.40
CA LEU A 335 21.60 -12.30 -12.65
C LEU A 335 21.67 -11.20 -13.72
N VAL A 336 20.97 -11.39 -14.84
CA VAL A 336 21.05 -10.47 -15.99
C VAL A 336 20.25 -9.19 -15.77
N LYS A 337 19.03 -9.29 -15.26
CA LYS A 337 18.10 -8.15 -15.17
C LYS A 337 18.35 -7.27 -13.94
N HIS A 338 18.83 -7.86 -12.85
CA HIS A 338 19.08 -7.14 -11.60
C HIS A 338 20.58 -6.99 -11.35
N PHE A 339 21.32 -8.07 -11.10
CA PHE A 339 22.69 -7.96 -10.57
C PHE A 339 23.68 -7.34 -11.54
N ILE A 340 23.82 -7.88 -12.75
CA ILE A 340 24.76 -7.33 -13.74
C ILE A 340 24.41 -5.88 -14.07
N ARG A 341 23.11 -5.55 -14.14
CA ARG A 341 22.63 -4.19 -14.41
C ARG A 341 22.98 -3.24 -13.26
N ASP A 342 22.76 -3.65 -12.02
CA ASP A 342 23.06 -2.84 -10.83
C ASP A 342 24.57 -2.66 -10.64
N ILE A 343 25.37 -3.72 -10.77
CA ILE A 343 26.83 -3.64 -10.60
C ILE A 343 27.43 -2.72 -11.68
N ALA A 344 27.10 -2.94 -12.96
CA ALA A 344 27.60 -2.10 -14.05
C ALA A 344 27.09 -0.65 -13.95
N GLY A 345 25.83 -0.47 -13.53
CA GLY A 345 25.24 0.84 -13.29
C GLY A 345 25.94 1.61 -12.18
N ASN A 346 26.19 0.95 -11.04
CA ASN A 346 26.89 1.54 -9.89
C ASN A 346 28.36 1.83 -10.22
N LEU A 347 29.03 0.96 -10.97
CA LEU A 347 30.40 1.19 -11.42
C LEU A 347 30.51 2.42 -12.33
N ARG A 348 29.62 2.51 -13.34
CA ARG A 348 29.55 3.68 -14.23
C ARG A 348 29.21 4.96 -13.47
N ALA A 349 28.26 4.88 -12.54
CA ALA A 349 27.89 6.00 -11.69
C ALA A 349 29.05 6.45 -10.81
N PHE A 350 29.82 5.52 -10.24
CA PHE A 350 30.99 5.83 -9.43
C PHE A 350 32.05 6.60 -10.21
N SER A 351 32.33 6.21 -11.45
CA SER A 351 33.33 6.89 -12.31
C SER A 351 32.87 8.26 -12.81
N THR A 352 31.56 8.55 -12.78
CA THR A 352 30.96 9.80 -13.31
C THR A 352 30.29 10.67 -12.24
N GLN A 353 30.39 10.29 -10.97
CA GLN A 353 29.62 10.90 -9.89
C GLN A 353 30.01 12.36 -9.62
N ALA A 354 29.04 13.10 -9.09
CA ALA A 354 29.25 14.41 -8.50
C ALA A 354 29.55 14.28 -6.99
N PHE A 355 30.19 15.31 -6.45
CA PHE A 355 30.49 15.46 -5.03
C PHE A 355 29.40 16.29 -4.35
N ARG A 356 29.06 15.96 -3.11
CA ARG A 356 28.08 16.72 -2.32
C ARG A 356 28.73 17.20 -1.04
N CYS A 357 28.47 18.45 -0.65
CA CYS A 357 28.86 18.93 0.67
C CYS A 357 27.93 18.37 1.75
N LYS A 358 28.49 17.83 2.83
CA LYS A 358 27.72 17.34 3.99
C LYS A 358 26.92 18.43 4.70
N ALA A 359 27.44 19.66 4.73
CA ALA A 359 26.83 20.77 5.47
C ALA A 359 25.73 21.47 4.66
N CYS A 360 26.05 21.99 3.47
CA CYS A 360 25.10 22.79 2.67
C CYS A 360 24.39 22.01 1.55
N ASN A 361 24.70 20.72 1.35
CA ASN A 361 24.14 19.88 0.28
C ASN A 361 24.38 20.36 -1.15
N LYS A 362 25.22 21.38 -1.36
CA LYS A 362 25.61 21.83 -2.70
C LYS A 362 26.35 20.73 -3.45
N ARG A 363 26.00 20.56 -4.71
CA ARG A 363 26.55 19.54 -5.61
C ARG A 363 27.62 20.15 -6.50
N PHE A 364 28.75 19.48 -6.61
CA PHE A 364 29.88 19.86 -7.45
C PHE A 364 30.17 18.77 -8.45
N ARG A 365 30.20 19.11 -9.75
CA ARG A 365 30.51 18.14 -10.81
C ARG A 365 31.95 17.60 -10.69
N ARG A 366 32.88 18.43 -10.20
CA ARG A 366 34.29 18.08 -9.97
C ARG A 366 34.68 18.53 -8.57
N LEU A 367 35.64 17.85 -7.96
CA LEU A 367 36.16 18.27 -6.66
C LEU A 367 36.89 19.62 -6.82
N PRO A 368 36.52 20.66 -6.03
CA PRO A 368 37.30 21.89 -5.96
C PRO A 368 38.74 21.59 -5.53
N LEU A 369 39.72 22.33 -6.08
CA LEU A 369 41.14 22.12 -5.77
C LEU A 369 41.47 22.30 -4.28
N GLN A 370 40.71 23.12 -3.57
CA GLN A 370 40.84 23.31 -2.12
C GLN A 370 40.35 22.10 -1.30
N GLY A 371 39.72 21.10 -1.93
CA GLY A 371 39.17 19.91 -1.27
C GLY A 371 37.98 20.17 -0.33
N ARG A 372 37.53 21.43 -0.21
CA ARG A 372 36.43 21.86 0.64
C ARG A 372 35.33 22.52 -0.18
N CYS A 373 34.13 22.61 0.39
CA CYS A 373 33.02 23.33 -0.22
C CYS A 373 33.36 24.82 -0.37
N SER A 374 33.20 25.36 -1.58
CA SER A 374 33.48 26.76 -1.88
C SER A 374 32.53 27.76 -1.22
N GLU A 375 31.38 27.32 -0.68
CA GLU A 375 30.41 28.20 -0.01
C GLU A 375 30.47 28.14 1.51
N CYS A 376 30.56 26.93 2.08
CA CYS A 376 30.47 26.74 3.54
C CYS A 376 31.74 26.15 4.17
N GLY A 377 32.79 25.87 3.39
CA GLY A 377 34.02 25.25 3.88
C GLY A 377 33.89 23.79 4.35
N GLY A 378 32.68 23.21 4.28
CA GLY A 378 32.41 21.85 4.74
C GLY A 378 33.04 20.75 3.88
N GLU A 379 33.13 19.56 4.46
CA GLU A 379 33.67 18.36 3.81
C GLU A 379 32.80 17.92 2.63
N LEU A 380 33.46 17.53 1.54
CA LEU A 380 32.83 17.00 0.34
C LEU A 380 32.89 15.48 0.37
N THR A 381 31.76 14.84 0.09
CA THR A 381 31.68 13.38 0.00
C THR A 381 31.20 12.90 -1.35
N LEU A 382 31.63 11.69 -1.68
CA LEU A 382 31.11 10.89 -2.77
C LEU A 382 29.63 10.57 -2.54
N THR A 383 28.90 10.39 -3.62
CA THR A 383 27.48 9.98 -3.59
C THR A 383 27.34 8.47 -3.74
N VAL A 384 28.28 7.82 -4.43
CA VAL A 384 28.38 6.38 -4.58
C VAL A 384 29.69 5.91 -3.97
N TYR A 385 29.61 4.91 -3.08
CA TYR A 385 30.76 4.33 -2.38
C TYR A 385 31.10 2.94 -2.93
N ARG A 386 32.36 2.52 -2.76
CA ARG A 386 32.87 1.18 -3.13
C ARG A 386 31.96 0.03 -2.67
N GLY A 387 31.54 0.05 -1.41
CA GLY A 387 30.68 -1.00 -0.85
C GLY A 387 29.32 -1.14 -1.55
N GLY A 388 28.83 -0.08 -2.21
CA GLY A 388 27.60 -0.16 -3.02
C GLY A 388 27.78 -0.91 -4.34
N ILE A 389 29.02 -0.99 -4.86
CA ILE A 389 29.37 -1.72 -6.07
C ILE A 389 29.64 -3.19 -5.75
N GLU A 390 30.38 -3.45 -4.66
CA GLU A 390 30.78 -4.82 -4.27
C GLU A 390 29.64 -5.67 -3.70
N LYS A 391 28.58 -5.04 -3.18
CA LYS A 391 27.46 -5.68 -2.47
C LYS A 391 26.87 -6.92 -3.15
N TYR A 392 26.80 -6.93 -4.49
CA TYR A 392 26.16 -8.00 -5.25
C TYR A 392 27.14 -8.90 -6.01
N LEU A 393 28.44 -8.63 -5.94
CA LEU A 393 29.43 -9.32 -6.74
C LEU A 393 29.60 -10.77 -6.27
N GLU A 394 29.75 -10.98 -4.96
CA GLU A 394 29.83 -12.33 -4.36
C GLU A 394 28.56 -13.15 -4.61
N ALA A 395 27.39 -12.50 -4.46
CA ALA A 395 26.09 -13.12 -4.72
C ALA A 395 25.97 -13.59 -6.18
N ALA A 396 26.38 -12.76 -7.13
CA ALA A 396 26.37 -13.08 -8.55
C ALA A 396 27.24 -14.30 -8.86
N GLU A 397 28.45 -14.36 -8.28
CA GLU A 397 29.34 -15.51 -8.47
C GLU A 397 28.80 -16.79 -7.88
N HIS A 398 28.22 -16.72 -6.68
CA HIS A 398 27.60 -17.87 -6.05
C HIS A 398 26.49 -18.46 -6.92
N ILE A 399 25.62 -17.62 -7.50
CA ILE A 399 24.54 -18.04 -8.40
C ILE A 399 25.10 -18.69 -9.67
N ILE A 400 26.12 -18.08 -10.28
CA ILE A 400 26.73 -18.62 -11.50
C ILE A 400 27.28 -20.02 -11.26
N ARG A 401 27.98 -20.22 -10.13
CA ARG A 401 28.55 -21.52 -9.75
C ARG A 401 27.45 -22.52 -9.41
N LYS A 402 26.50 -22.16 -8.54
CA LYS A 402 25.45 -23.07 -8.05
C LYS A 402 24.56 -23.61 -9.18
N TYR A 403 24.16 -22.76 -10.13
CA TYR A 403 23.24 -23.14 -11.21
C TYR A 403 23.93 -23.48 -12.54
N GLY A 404 25.27 -23.54 -12.56
CA GLY A 404 26.05 -23.83 -13.78
C GLY A 404 25.66 -22.91 -14.95
N LEU A 405 25.66 -21.59 -14.72
CA LEU A 405 25.28 -20.62 -15.74
C LEU A 405 26.36 -20.50 -16.83
N PRO A 406 26.02 -20.03 -18.05
CA PRO A 406 26.98 -19.95 -19.16
C PRO A 406 28.28 -19.20 -18.80
N LYS A 407 29.42 -19.70 -19.29
CA LYS A 407 30.77 -19.17 -19.03
C LYS A 407 30.91 -17.67 -19.29
N TYR A 408 30.18 -17.13 -20.26
CA TYR A 408 30.13 -15.70 -20.56
C TYR A 408 29.83 -14.85 -19.31
N TYR A 409 28.87 -15.27 -18.46
CA TYR A 409 28.52 -14.51 -17.26
C TYR A 409 29.59 -14.60 -16.18
N ALA A 410 30.25 -15.75 -16.05
CA ALA A 410 31.39 -15.91 -15.15
C ALA A 410 32.53 -14.97 -15.54
N GLN A 411 32.88 -14.94 -16.83
CA GLN A 411 33.91 -14.04 -17.37
C GLN A 411 33.54 -12.57 -17.18
N ARG A 412 32.27 -12.22 -17.42
CA ARG A 412 31.80 -10.84 -17.26
C ARG A 412 31.89 -10.34 -15.82
N ILE A 413 31.54 -11.17 -14.84
CA ILE A 413 31.66 -10.80 -13.42
C ILE A 413 33.13 -10.73 -13.00
N ALA A 414 34.00 -11.63 -13.50
CA ALA A 414 35.43 -11.56 -13.27
C ALA A 414 36.04 -10.25 -13.80
N LEU A 415 35.72 -9.85 -15.04
CA LEU A 415 36.18 -8.57 -15.60
C LEU A 415 35.76 -7.37 -14.75
N VAL A 416 34.52 -7.37 -14.25
CA VAL A 416 34.02 -6.30 -13.39
C VAL A 416 34.76 -6.27 -12.04
N ARG A 417 35.09 -7.44 -11.48
CA ARG A 417 35.91 -7.52 -10.27
C ARG A 417 37.31 -6.95 -10.52
N ASP A 418 37.93 -7.30 -11.63
CA ASP A 418 39.26 -6.79 -11.99
C ASP A 418 39.25 -5.27 -12.19
N GLU A 419 38.20 -4.73 -12.81
CA GLU A 419 38.01 -3.28 -12.98
C GLU A 419 37.81 -2.56 -11.63
N ILE A 420 37.03 -3.14 -10.72
CA ILE A 420 36.88 -2.63 -9.35
C ILE A 420 38.23 -2.63 -8.63
N ASN A 421 38.98 -3.73 -8.69
CA ASN A 421 40.30 -3.81 -8.07
C ASN A 421 41.24 -2.76 -8.66
N ALA A 422 41.31 -2.62 -9.99
CA ALA A 422 42.14 -1.61 -10.63
C ALA A 422 41.77 -0.16 -10.26
N LEU A 423 40.47 0.14 -10.12
CA LEU A 423 39.99 1.48 -9.76
C LEU A 423 40.26 1.84 -8.29
N PHE A 424 40.21 0.88 -7.38
CA PHE A 424 40.37 1.11 -5.94
C PHE A 424 41.75 0.74 -5.40
N GLU A 425 42.55 -0.05 -6.11
CA GLU A 425 43.92 -0.35 -5.75
C GLU A 425 44.86 0.75 -6.25
N ASN A 426 44.90 1.84 -5.48
CA ASN A 426 46.07 2.71 -5.42
C ASN A 426 46.38 3.12 -3.97
N LYS A 427 47.37 2.41 -3.40
CA LYS A 427 48.31 2.75 -2.31
C LYS A 427 47.74 3.24 -0.96
N LYS A 428 47.31 2.30 -0.12
CA LYS A 428 47.82 2.24 1.26
C LYS A 428 48.61 0.93 1.39
N PRO A 429 49.81 0.92 1.98
CA PRO A 429 50.54 -0.33 2.21
C PRO A 429 49.65 -1.25 3.05
N ARG A 430 49.24 -2.40 2.48
CA ARG A 430 48.61 -3.46 3.26
C ARG A 430 49.70 -4.00 4.20
N GLN A 431 49.43 -4.01 5.50
CA GLN A 431 50.24 -4.74 6.45
C GLN A 431 50.11 -6.23 6.10
N ILE A 432 51.17 -6.79 5.53
CA ILE A 432 51.24 -8.19 5.13
C ILE A 432 51.44 -9.01 6.41
N SER A 433 50.67 -10.08 6.60
CA SER A 433 50.89 -10.99 7.71
C SER A 433 52.17 -11.81 7.45
N LEU A 434 52.99 -12.06 8.48
CA LEU A 434 54.23 -12.85 8.35
C LEU A 434 53.99 -14.26 7.80
N THR A 435 52.78 -14.79 7.95
CA THR A 435 52.35 -16.08 7.41
C THR A 435 52.23 -16.10 5.88
N ASP A 436 51.89 -14.97 5.24
CA ASP A 436 51.80 -14.88 3.78
C ASP A 436 53.18 -14.82 3.10
N PHE A 437 54.25 -14.62 3.87
CA PHE A 437 55.63 -14.57 3.36
C PHE A 437 56.35 -15.92 3.48
N ALA A 438 55.82 -16.85 4.27
CA ALA A 438 56.47 -18.13 4.58
C ALA A 438 55.65 -19.37 4.15
N GLY A 439 54.58 -19.17 3.36
CA GLY A 439 53.71 -20.23 2.83
C GLY A 439 53.89 -20.48 1.34
#